data_AF-A0A3B3BGC6-F1
#
_entry.id   AF-A0A3B3BGC6-F1
#
_cell.length_a   1.000
_cell.length_b   1.000
_cell.length_c   1.000
_cell.angle_alpha   90.00
_cell.angle_beta   90.00
_cell.angle_gamma   90.00
#
_symmetry.space_group_name_H-M   'P 1'
#
loop_
_entity.id
_entity.type
_entity.pdbx_description
1 polymer ?
#
loop_
_entity_poly.entity_id
_entity_poly.type
_entity_poly.pdbx_seq_one_letter_code
_entity_poly.pdbx_strand_id
1 'polypeptide(L)'
;MAEWGHLGTLFDTLASHSPMLGRLWLFLMLVFRIVILGTVADDLFEDEQDEFTCNTLQPGCKQMCYNMAFPISQYRFWVLHIVLIATPSLVFLLYAIHHHNKRVNHLKTCKYSNENLKNENRFRKFYIINLLLRIGAEVGFLAGQWKLYGFEVKEQFECERFPCPKVVDCFVSRPAEKTVFLYFYFIVGILSVLCYCYINLQNVSLKKFGKSSCL
;
A
#
# COMPACT_ATOMS: atom_id res chain seq x y z
N MET A 1 18.91 20.59 30.96
CA MET A 1 17.53 20.57 30.44
C MET A 1 17.31 21.68 29.39
N ALA A 2 18.26 21.91 28.46
CA ALA A 2 18.20 23.01 27.50
C ALA A 2 18.82 22.64 26.13
N GLU A 3 18.56 21.43 25.62
CA GLU A 3 18.97 21.01 24.27
C GLU A 3 17.81 20.54 23.36
N TRP A 4 16.59 20.51 23.87
CA TRP A 4 15.42 20.09 23.09
C TRP A 4 14.75 21.24 22.32
N GLY A 5 15.01 22.50 22.69
CA GLY A 5 14.46 23.68 22.02
C GLY A 5 15.03 23.92 20.63
N HIS A 6 16.33 23.65 20.43
CA HIS A 6 16.98 23.76 19.12
C HIS A 6 16.63 22.62 18.18
N LEU A 7 16.41 21.40 18.71
CA LEU A 7 15.87 20.30 17.91
C LEU A 7 14.43 20.59 17.49
N GLY A 8 13.60 21.17 18.36
CA GLY A 8 12.23 21.56 18.05
C GLY A 8 12.15 22.59 16.92
N THR A 9 12.95 23.65 16.97
CA THR A 9 12.96 24.68 15.92
C THR A 9 13.54 24.16 14.60
N LEU A 10 14.52 23.26 14.62
CA LEU A 10 14.99 22.56 13.43
C LEU A 10 13.92 21.62 12.86
N PHE A 11 13.20 20.88 13.70
CA PHE A 11 12.09 20.02 13.27
C PHE A 11 10.94 20.83 12.68
N ASP A 12 10.59 21.97 13.28
CA ASP A 12 9.56 22.88 12.78
C ASP A 12 9.98 23.55 11.46
N THR A 13 11.26 23.87 11.31
CA THR A 13 11.83 24.42 10.07
C THR A 13 11.84 23.37 8.95
N LEU A 14 12.24 22.12 9.25
CA LEU A 14 12.13 20.99 8.32
C LEU A 14 10.66 20.67 7.99
N ALA A 15 9.76 20.70 8.97
CA ALA A 15 8.33 20.47 8.83
C ALA A 15 7.62 21.54 7.99
N SER A 16 8.13 22.77 7.97
CA SER A 16 7.62 23.85 7.12
C SER A 16 7.95 23.62 5.63
N HIS A 17 9.07 22.96 5.35
CA HIS A 17 9.50 22.55 3.99
C HIS A 17 9.05 21.13 3.61
N SER A 18 8.42 20.40 4.55
CA SER A 18 8.16 18.95 4.48
C SER A 18 6.97 18.43 3.69
N PRO A 19 6.03 19.21 3.07
CA PRO A 19 4.97 18.55 2.30
C PRO A 19 5.54 17.76 1.12
N MET A 20 6.80 17.99 0.71
CA MET A 20 7.54 17.16 -0.24
C MET A 20 8.18 15.91 0.37
N LEU A 21 8.61 15.94 1.64
CA LEU A 21 9.29 14.82 2.30
C LEU A 21 8.34 13.63 2.53
N GLY A 22 7.11 13.89 2.98
CA GLY A 22 6.09 12.83 3.12
C GLY A 22 5.69 12.22 1.77
N ARG A 23 5.57 13.04 0.72
CA ARG A 23 5.26 12.57 -0.65
C ARG A 23 6.41 11.74 -1.24
N LEU A 24 7.65 12.16 -1.01
CA LEU A 24 8.84 11.42 -1.42
C LEU A 24 8.97 10.10 -0.66
N TRP A 25 8.72 10.10 0.64
CA TRP A 25 8.73 8.89 1.48
C TRP A 25 7.74 7.84 1.01
N LEU A 26 6.51 8.24 0.66
CA LEU A 26 5.50 7.32 0.13
C LEU A 26 5.88 6.73 -1.22
N PHE A 27 6.54 7.50 -2.09
CA PHE A 27 7.08 6.99 -3.34
C PHE A 27 8.21 5.98 -3.08
N LEU A 28 9.14 6.32 -2.18
CA LEU A 28 10.24 5.45 -1.79
C LEU A 28 9.72 4.13 -1.18
N MET A 29 8.71 4.17 -0.31
CA MET A 29 8.06 2.99 0.25
C MET A 29 7.39 2.12 -0.81
N LEU A 30 6.78 2.73 -1.83
CA LEU A 30 6.19 1.99 -2.96
C LEU A 30 7.28 1.28 -3.77
N VAL A 31 8.36 1.99 -4.13
CA VAL A 31 9.50 1.40 -4.86
C VAL A 31 10.13 0.28 -4.05
N PHE A 32 10.34 0.49 -2.75
CA PHE A 32 10.88 -0.51 -1.85
C PHE A 32 10.02 -1.79 -1.81
N ARG A 33 8.69 -1.65 -1.75
CA ARG A 33 7.78 -2.81 -1.86
C ARG A 33 7.93 -3.55 -3.19
N ILE A 34 8.00 -2.83 -4.31
CA ILE A 34 8.20 -3.43 -5.63
C ILE A 34 9.52 -4.22 -5.68
N VAL A 35 10.60 -3.63 -5.19
CA VAL A 35 11.92 -4.28 -5.15
C VAL A 35 11.87 -5.54 -4.30
N ILE A 36 11.40 -5.47 -3.05
CA ILE A 36 11.33 -6.64 -2.16
C ILE A 36 10.43 -7.74 -2.75
N LEU A 37 9.31 -7.38 -3.37
CA LEU A 37 8.44 -8.35 -4.02
C LEU A 37 9.13 -9.02 -5.21
N GLY A 38 9.83 -8.26 -6.05
CA GLY A 38 10.48 -8.76 -7.25
C GLY A 38 11.82 -9.47 -7.03
N THR A 39 12.47 -9.29 -5.87
CA THR A 39 13.78 -9.92 -5.61
C THR A 39 13.76 -11.00 -4.54
N VAL A 40 12.83 -10.95 -3.57
CA VAL A 40 12.81 -11.92 -2.47
C VAL A 40 11.53 -12.74 -2.48
N ALA A 41 10.38 -12.09 -2.71
CA ALA A 41 9.12 -12.82 -2.73
C ALA A 41 8.96 -13.67 -4.00
N ASP A 42 9.56 -13.28 -5.13
CA ASP A 42 9.56 -14.10 -6.34
C ASP A 42 10.18 -15.47 -6.03
N ASP A 43 11.43 -15.50 -5.54
CA ASP A 43 12.14 -16.73 -5.15
C ASP A 43 11.49 -17.50 -3.99
N LEU A 44 10.79 -16.81 -3.07
CA LEU A 44 10.15 -17.45 -1.92
C LEU A 44 8.82 -18.14 -2.26
N PHE A 45 8.12 -17.65 -3.29
CA PHE A 45 6.77 -18.11 -3.64
C PHE A 45 6.69 -18.80 -5.00
N GLU A 46 7.75 -18.82 -5.82
CA GLU A 46 7.77 -19.46 -7.15
C GLU A 46 7.40 -20.96 -7.08
N ASP A 47 7.98 -21.69 -6.14
CA ASP A 47 7.84 -23.13 -5.96
C ASP A 47 6.88 -23.51 -4.82
N GLU A 48 6.05 -22.57 -4.36
CA GLU A 48 5.15 -22.77 -3.22
C GLU A 48 4.19 -23.96 -3.40
N GLN A 49 3.74 -24.20 -4.64
CA GLN A 49 2.85 -25.30 -4.98
C GLN A 49 3.61 -26.61 -5.19
N ASP A 50 4.86 -26.53 -5.65
CA ASP A 50 5.69 -27.71 -5.91
C ASP A 50 6.23 -28.30 -4.62
N GLU A 51 6.67 -27.46 -3.69
CA GLU A 51 7.16 -27.89 -2.37
C GLU A 51 6.03 -28.17 -1.35
N PHE A 52 4.77 -27.85 -1.68
CA PHE A 52 3.62 -28.25 -0.86
C PHE A 52 3.43 -29.78 -0.97
N THR A 53 3.57 -30.50 0.14
CA THR A 53 3.50 -31.96 0.16
C THR A 53 2.37 -32.43 1.05
N CYS A 54 1.63 -33.47 0.65
CA CYS A 54 0.58 -34.08 1.46
C CYS A 54 0.91 -35.56 1.68
N ASN A 55 0.64 -36.09 2.88
CA ASN A 55 0.87 -37.49 3.22
C ASN A 55 -0.20 -38.41 2.61
N THR A 56 -0.18 -38.53 1.28
CA THR A 56 -1.11 -39.35 0.51
C THR A 56 -0.58 -39.66 -0.89
N LEU A 57 -0.94 -40.83 -1.42
CA LEU A 57 -0.67 -41.22 -2.81
C LEU A 57 -1.85 -40.94 -3.75
N GLN A 58 -2.92 -40.33 -3.22
CA GLN A 58 -4.13 -40.07 -4.00
C GLN A 58 -3.91 -38.94 -5.02
N PRO A 59 -4.10 -39.20 -6.32
CA PRO A 59 -3.93 -38.17 -7.35
C PRO A 59 -4.98 -37.06 -7.18
N GLY A 60 -4.54 -35.82 -7.35
CA GLY A 60 -5.41 -34.63 -7.26
C GLY A 60 -5.62 -34.08 -5.84
N CYS A 61 -5.32 -34.84 -4.79
CA CYS A 61 -5.50 -34.40 -3.41
C CYS A 61 -4.60 -33.20 -3.07
N LYS A 62 -3.31 -33.26 -3.42
CA LYS A 62 -2.34 -32.15 -3.25
C LYS A 62 -2.88 -30.83 -3.83
N GLN A 63 -3.33 -30.84 -5.08
CA GLN A 63 -3.81 -29.65 -5.77
C GLN A 63 -5.04 -29.05 -5.09
N MET A 64 -5.95 -29.92 -4.63
CA MET A 64 -7.21 -29.47 -4.05
C MET A 64 -7.05 -28.97 -2.61
N CYS A 65 -6.13 -29.58 -1.85
CA CYS A 65 -5.71 -29.11 -0.53
C CYS A 65 -4.93 -27.80 -0.60
N TYR A 66 -3.99 -27.66 -1.55
CA TYR A 66 -3.27 -26.40 -1.78
C TYR A 66 -4.24 -25.25 -2.07
N ASN A 67 -5.21 -25.47 -2.97
CA ASN A 67 -6.25 -24.48 -3.29
C ASN A 67 -7.19 -24.17 -2.10
N MET A 68 -7.32 -25.08 -1.13
CA MET A 68 -8.08 -24.84 0.10
C MET A 68 -7.28 -24.04 1.13
N ALA A 69 -6.00 -24.37 1.29
CA ALA A 69 -5.10 -23.68 2.22
C ALA A 69 -4.77 -22.26 1.76
N PHE A 70 -4.51 -22.08 0.46
CA PHE A 70 -4.08 -20.81 -0.13
C PHE A 70 -4.94 -20.48 -1.37
N PRO A 71 -6.18 -19.96 -1.18
CA PRO A 71 -7.07 -19.64 -2.31
C PRO A 71 -6.51 -18.54 -3.23
N ILE A 72 -5.68 -17.66 -2.67
CA ILE A 72 -4.83 -16.73 -3.41
C ILE A 72 -3.47 -16.73 -2.72
N SER A 73 -2.38 -16.85 -3.49
CA SER A 73 -1.05 -16.80 -2.90
C SER A 73 -0.71 -15.41 -2.39
N GLN A 74 0.13 -15.37 -1.35
CA GLN A 74 0.50 -14.12 -0.67
C GLN A 74 1.21 -13.16 -1.63
N TYR A 75 2.09 -13.69 -2.50
CA TYR A 75 2.71 -12.94 -3.59
C TYR A 75 1.69 -12.23 -4.48
N ARG A 76 0.69 -12.96 -5.01
CA ARG A 76 -0.34 -12.39 -5.89
C ARG A 76 -1.20 -11.36 -5.18
N PHE A 77 -1.51 -11.59 -3.90
CA PHE A 77 -2.22 -10.64 -3.07
C PHE A 77 -1.45 -9.32 -2.93
N TRP A 78 -0.14 -9.36 -2.70
CA TRP A 78 0.69 -8.15 -2.63
C TRP A 78 0.91 -7.47 -3.99
N VAL A 79 0.98 -8.22 -5.09
CA VAL A 79 0.98 -7.62 -6.44
C VAL A 79 -0.29 -6.79 -6.66
N LEU A 80 -1.47 -7.36 -6.37
CA LEU A 80 -2.75 -6.65 -6.47
C LEU A 80 -2.79 -5.42 -5.57
N HIS A 81 -2.21 -5.52 -4.36
CA HIS A 81 -2.08 -4.39 -3.45
C HIS A 81 -1.29 -3.24 -4.09
N ILE A 82 -0.08 -3.52 -4.61
CA ILE A 82 0.79 -2.52 -5.25
C ILE A 82 0.10 -1.86 -6.44
N VAL A 83 -0.57 -2.65 -7.28
CA VAL A 83 -1.32 -2.11 -8.43
C VAL A 83 -2.40 -1.14 -7.95
N LEU A 84 -3.21 -1.53 -6.96
CA LEU A 84 -4.32 -0.70 -6.48
C LEU A 84 -3.85 0.61 -5.82
N ILE A 85 -2.73 0.61 -5.10
CA ILE A 85 -2.18 1.85 -4.51
C ILE A 85 -1.46 2.73 -5.54
N ALA A 86 -0.91 2.14 -6.61
CA ALA A 86 -0.24 2.86 -7.68
C ALA A 86 -1.24 3.55 -8.63
N THR A 87 -2.37 2.91 -8.95
CA THR A 87 -3.34 3.44 -9.93
C THR A 87 -3.83 4.87 -9.60
N PRO A 88 -4.31 5.20 -8.38
CA PRO A 88 -4.73 6.57 -8.04
C PRO A 88 -3.61 7.60 -8.19
N SER A 89 -2.37 7.20 -7.90
CA SER A 89 -1.18 8.06 -8.03
C SER A 89 -0.86 8.38 -9.49
N LEU A 90 -0.91 7.37 -10.36
CA LEU A 90 -0.69 7.53 -11.80
C LEU A 90 -1.80 8.39 -12.43
N VAL A 91 -3.05 8.12 -12.10
CA VAL A 91 -4.19 8.90 -12.60
C VAL A 91 -4.08 10.38 -12.18
N PHE A 92 -3.70 10.64 -10.93
CA PHE A 92 -3.49 12.01 -10.46
C PHE A 92 -2.31 12.70 -11.16
N LEU A 93 -1.20 11.99 -11.38
CA LEU A 93 -0.04 12.52 -12.09
C LEU A 93 -0.40 12.87 -13.55
N LEU A 94 -1.11 11.99 -14.25
CA LEU A 94 -1.60 12.23 -15.61
C LEU A 94 -2.53 13.44 -15.64
N TYR A 95 -3.46 13.54 -14.69
CA TYR A 95 -4.34 14.70 -14.56
C TYR A 95 -3.54 16.00 -14.33
N ALA A 96 -2.54 15.97 -13.46
CA ALA A 96 -1.69 17.13 -13.16
C ALA A 96 -0.88 17.59 -14.37
N ILE A 97 -0.25 16.66 -15.10
CA ILE A 97 0.52 16.94 -16.32
C ILE A 97 -0.39 17.52 -17.40
N HIS A 98 -1.53 16.88 -17.67
CA HIS A 98 -2.49 17.36 -18.66
C HIS A 98 -3.00 18.78 -18.33
N HIS A 99 -3.35 19.03 -17.07
CA HIS A 99 -3.81 20.35 -16.64
C HIS A 99 -2.69 21.40 -16.67
N HIS A 100 -1.45 21.02 -16.35
CA HIS A 100 -0.29 21.90 -16.46
C HIS A 100 -0.04 22.33 -17.91
N ASN A 101 -0.04 21.39 -18.86
CA ASN A 101 0.12 21.69 -20.29
C ASN A 101 -1.00 22.59 -20.81
N LYS A 102 -2.25 22.35 -20.38
CA LYS A 102 -3.39 23.21 -20.71
C LYS A 102 -3.22 24.64 -20.16
N ARG A 103 -2.71 24.80 -18.93
CA ARG A 103 -2.42 26.12 -18.33
C ARG A 103 -1.33 26.88 -19.08
N VAL A 104 -0.23 26.21 -19.45
CA VAL A 104 0.87 26.83 -20.22
C VAL A 104 0.38 27.37 -21.57
N ASN A 105 -0.49 26.63 -22.26
CA ASN A 105 -1.09 27.09 -23.51
C ASN A 105 -2.03 28.30 -23.32
N HIS A 106 -2.74 28.37 -22.19
CA HIS A 106 -3.64 29.48 -21.88
C HIS A 106 -2.90 30.73 -21.36
N LEU A 107 -1.73 30.60 -20.73
CA LEU A 107 -0.92 31.75 -20.31
C LEU A 107 -0.36 32.54 -21.51
N LYS A 108 -0.22 31.93 -22.68
CA LYS A 108 0.12 32.63 -23.94
C LYS A 108 -1.00 33.57 -24.43
N THR A 109 -2.21 33.42 -23.91
CA THR A 109 -3.38 34.25 -24.25
C THR A 109 -3.85 34.97 -22.99
N CYS A 110 -3.39 36.21 -22.77
CA CYS A 110 -3.63 37.03 -21.57
C CYS A 110 -5.12 37.18 -21.17
N LYS A 111 -5.70 36.18 -20.51
CA LYS A 111 -7.01 36.24 -19.82
C LYS A 111 -6.83 35.67 -18.42
N TYR A 112 -6.84 36.54 -17.42
CA TYR A 112 -6.70 36.18 -16.01
C TYR A 112 -7.99 36.46 -15.21
N SER A 113 -8.20 35.63 -14.19
CA SER A 113 -9.10 35.78 -13.03
C SER A 113 -10.42 34.97 -13.04
N ASN A 114 -10.79 34.54 -11.83
CA ASN A 114 -11.83 33.58 -11.42
C ASN A 114 -11.67 32.09 -11.81
N GLU A 115 -11.28 31.75 -13.04
CA GLU A 115 -11.10 30.33 -13.43
C GLU A 115 -9.95 29.63 -12.69
N ASN A 116 -8.85 30.34 -12.41
CA ASN A 116 -7.68 29.79 -11.73
C ASN A 116 -7.99 29.31 -10.30
N LEU A 117 -8.75 30.09 -9.53
CA LEU A 117 -9.13 29.72 -8.16
C LEU A 117 -10.07 28.49 -8.14
N LYS A 118 -10.99 28.41 -9.12
CA LYS A 118 -11.88 27.25 -9.31
C LYS A 118 -11.09 25.99 -9.67
N ASN A 119 -10.08 26.12 -10.54
CA ASN A 119 -9.20 25.03 -10.97
C ASN A 119 -8.28 24.56 -9.85
N GLU A 120 -7.70 25.46 -9.05
CA GLU A 120 -6.91 25.13 -7.85
C GLU A 120 -7.75 24.37 -6.80
N ASN A 121 -8.98 24.82 -6.55
CA ASN A 121 -9.91 24.10 -5.67
C ASN A 121 -10.28 22.71 -6.21
N ARG A 122 -10.45 22.56 -7.52
CA ARG A 122 -10.72 21.27 -8.17
C ARG A 122 -9.51 20.34 -8.07
N PHE A 123 -8.31 20.86 -8.32
CA PHE A 123 -7.05 20.12 -8.19
C PHE A 123 -6.86 19.61 -6.76
N ARG A 124 -7.07 20.45 -5.75
CA ARG A 124 -7.02 20.05 -4.34
C ARG A 124 -8.06 18.97 -4.00
N LYS A 125 -9.29 19.05 -4.54
CA LYS A 125 -10.31 18.01 -4.35
C LYS A 125 -9.86 16.66 -4.93
N PHE A 126 -9.35 16.63 -6.16
CA PHE A 126 -8.81 15.41 -6.76
C PHE A 126 -7.63 14.84 -5.98
N TYR A 127 -6.75 15.69 -5.47
CA TYR A 127 -5.65 15.28 -4.61
C TYR A 127 -6.15 14.61 -3.32
N ILE A 128 -7.15 15.20 -2.65
CA ILE A 128 -7.75 14.62 -1.43
C ILE A 128 -8.44 13.28 -1.74
N ILE A 129 -9.18 13.18 -2.85
CA ILE A 129 -9.84 11.94 -3.25
C ILE A 129 -8.80 10.83 -3.53
N ASN A 130 -7.73 11.14 -4.27
CA ASN A 130 -6.61 10.23 -4.51
C ASN A 130 -6.03 9.72 -3.18
N LEU A 131 -5.75 10.64 -2.24
CA LEU A 131 -5.21 10.27 -0.93
C LEU A 131 -6.16 9.36 -0.14
N LEU A 132 -7.46 9.64 -0.14
CA LEU A 132 -8.45 8.80 0.53
C LEU A 132 -8.58 7.42 -0.10
N LEU A 133 -8.54 7.32 -1.43
CA LEU A 133 -8.55 6.04 -2.14
C LEU A 133 -7.33 5.18 -1.77
N ARG A 134 -6.14 5.79 -1.65
CA ARG A 134 -4.93 5.07 -1.22
C ARG A 134 -5.02 4.59 0.22
N ILE A 135 -5.51 5.43 1.14
CA ILE A 135 -5.74 5.02 2.54
C ILE A 135 -6.73 3.86 2.61
N GLY A 136 -7.85 3.97 1.87
CA GLY A 136 -8.86 2.91 1.81
C GLY A 136 -8.32 1.59 1.25
N ALA A 137 -7.50 1.66 0.19
CA ALA A 137 -6.83 0.51 -0.37
C ALA A 137 -5.89 -0.16 0.65
N GLU A 138 -4.97 0.60 1.27
CA GLU A 138 -4.04 0.06 2.27
C GLU A 138 -4.76 -0.59 3.46
N VAL A 139 -5.76 0.09 4.03
CA VAL A 139 -6.54 -0.46 5.15
C VAL A 139 -7.31 -1.70 4.71
N GLY A 140 -7.89 -1.69 3.50
CA GLY A 140 -8.59 -2.85 2.94
C GLY A 140 -7.66 -4.05 2.77
N PHE A 141 -6.44 -3.86 2.26
CA PHE A 141 -5.45 -4.93 2.11
C PHE A 141 -4.88 -5.40 3.47
N LEU A 142 -4.67 -4.52 4.44
CA LEU A 142 -4.27 -4.92 5.80
C LEU A 142 -5.34 -5.78 6.47
N ALA A 143 -6.62 -5.37 6.38
CA ALA A 143 -7.74 -6.15 6.89
C ALA A 143 -7.91 -7.48 6.12
N GLY A 144 -7.73 -7.45 4.80
CA GLY A 144 -7.77 -8.62 3.94
C GLY A 144 -6.67 -9.63 4.29
N GLN A 145 -5.44 -9.17 4.51
CA GLN A 145 -4.31 -10.01 4.92
C GLN A 145 -4.61 -10.71 6.24
N TRP A 146 -5.07 -9.95 7.24
CA TRP A 146 -5.41 -10.51 8.54
C TRP A 146 -6.52 -11.56 8.45
N LYS A 147 -7.53 -11.32 7.62
CA LYS A 147 -8.67 -12.25 7.43
C LYS A 147 -8.31 -13.50 6.63
N LEU A 148 -7.47 -13.37 5.59
CA LEU A 148 -7.14 -14.48 4.68
C LEU A 148 -6.01 -15.35 5.21
N TYR A 149 -4.97 -14.73 5.78
CA TYR A 149 -3.72 -15.41 6.12
C TYR A 149 -3.40 -15.40 7.61
N GLY A 150 -4.07 -14.57 8.40
CA GLY A 150 -3.71 -14.37 9.81
C GLY A 150 -2.36 -13.65 9.96
N PHE A 151 -1.63 -13.99 11.03
CA PHE A 151 -0.31 -13.44 11.33
C PHE A 151 0.82 -14.48 11.24
N GLU A 152 0.49 -15.75 11.06
CA GLU A 152 1.43 -16.86 11.11
C GLU A 152 1.03 -17.91 10.09
N VAL A 153 2.01 -18.36 9.30
CA VAL A 153 1.86 -19.46 8.36
C VAL A 153 2.22 -20.74 9.10
N LYS A 154 1.22 -21.56 9.40
CA LYS A 154 1.43 -22.87 10.04
C LYS A 154 2.18 -23.82 9.13
N GLU A 155 3.06 -24.62 9.72
CA GLU A 155 3.84 -25.66 9.06
C GLU A 155 2.97 -26.82 8.54
N GLN A 156 1.85 -27.10 9.23
CA GLN A 156 0.95 -28.20 8.93
C GLN A 156 -0.48 -27.70 8.65
N PHE A 157 -1.09 -28.25 7.60
CA PHE A 157 -2.46 -28.01 7.19
C PHE A 157 -3.21 -29.34 7.08
N GLU A 158 -4.28 -29.49 7.87
CA GLU A 158 -5.16 -30.65 7.82
C GLU A 158 -6.22 -30.45 6.73
N CYS A 159 -6.30 -31.39 5.77
CA CYS A 159 -7.18 -31.28 4.62
C CYS A 159 -8.14 -32.47 4.50
N GLU A 160 -9.44 -32.18 4.36
CA GLU A 160 -10.51 -33.18 4.20
C GLU A 160 -11.26 -33.09 2.86
N ARG A 161 -10.71 -32.35 1.89
CA ARG A 161 -11.38 -32.02 0.63
C ARG A 161 -11.32 -33.18 -0.37
N PHE A 162 -12.40 -33.45 -1.10
CA PHE A 162 -12.38 -34.38 -2.23
C PHE A 162 -11.31 -33.97 -3.25
N PRO A 163 -10.47 -34.87 -3.82
CA PRO A 163 -10.55 -36.34 -3.81
C PRO A 163 -9.78 -37.05 -2.68
N CYS A 164 -9.44 -36.37 -1.58
CA CYS A 164 -8.70 -36.99 -0.48
C CYS A 164 -9.53 -38.08 0.25
N PRO A 165 -8.94 -39.24 0.59
CA PRO A 165 -9.68 -40.39 1.12
C PRO A 165 -10.13 -40.21 2.58
N LYS A 166 -9.38 -39.42 3.36
CA LYS A 166 -9.59 -39.04 4.76
C LYS A 166 -8.95 -37.66 4.99
N VAL A 167 -8.96 -37.21 6.24
CA VAL A 167 -8.10 -36.09 6.66
C VAL A 167 -6.64 -36.47 6.40
N VAL A 168 -5.95 -35.65 5.61
CA VAL A 168 -4.53 -35.82 5.31
C VAL A 168 -3.75 -34.62 5.82
N ASP A 169 -2.53 -34.87 6.29
CA ASP A 169 -1.61 -33.83 6.69
C ASP A 169 -0.84 -33.33 5.48
N CYS A 170 -0.90 -32.02 5.26
CA CYS A 170 -0.09 -31.33 4.26
C CYS A 170 0.90 -30.37 4.92
N PHE A 171 2.10 -30.29 4.37
CA PHE A 171 3.20 -29.50 4.88
C PHE A 171 3.51 -28.33 3.96
N VAL A 172 3.62 -27.14 4.55
CA VAL A 172 3.90 -25.89 3.84
C VAL A 172 5.42 -25.67 3.80
N SER A 173 5.95 -25.30 2.64
CA SER A 173 7.36 -24.93 2.53
C SER A 173 7.67 -23.58 3.15
N ARG A 174 8.83 -23.50 3.82
CA ARG A 174 9.43 -22.29 4.40
C ARG A 174 8.43 -21.45 5.23
N PRO A 175 7.69 -22.05 6.18
CA PRO A 175 6.64 -21.35 6.93
C PRO A 175 7.17 -20.19 7.77
N ALA A 176 8.38 -20.33 8.34
CA ALA A 176 9.04 -19.28 9.11
C ALA A 176 9.41 -18.06 8.25
N GLU A 177 10.02 -18.28 7.08
CA GLU A 177 10.38 -17.20 6.15
C GLU A 177 9.13 -16.46 5.64
N LYS A 178 8.09 -17.21 5.26
CA LYS A 178 6.80 -16.63 4.85
C LYS A 178 6.14 -15.83 5.96
N THR A 179 6.25 -16.29 7.20
CA THR A 179 5.74 -15.56 8.38
C THR A 179 6.53 -14.26 8.63
N VAL A 180 7.86 -14.27 8.52
CA VAL A 180 8.68 -13.05 8.59
C VAL A 180 8.30 -12.06 7.49
N PHE A 181 8.11 -12.54 6.26
CA PHE A 181 7.65 -11.74 5.14
C PHE A 181 6.28 -11.10 5.38
N LEU A 182 5.35 -11.89 5.92
CA LEU A 182 4.00 -11.42 6.27
C LEU A 182 4.05 -10.29 7.30
N TYR A 183 4.85 -10.44 8.36
CA TYR A 183 5.03 -9.38 9.37
C TYR A 183 5.65 -8.12 8.78
N PHE A 184 6.70 -8.27 7.96
CA PHE A 184 7.35 -7.15 7.32
C PHE A 184 6.37 -6.32 6.47
N TYR A 185 5.59 -6.97 5.60
CA TYR A 185 4.58 -6.29 4.79
C TYR A 185 3.47 -5.64 5.64
N PHE A 186 3.06 -6.29 6.73
CA PHE A 186 2.06 -5.74 7.65
C PHE A 186 2.56 -4.45 8.35
N ILE A 187 3.80 -4.46 8.85
CA ILE A 187 4.43 -3.31 9.51
C ILE A 187 4.61 -2.15 8.51
N VAL A 188 5.13 -2.43 7.32
CA VAL A 188 5.28 -1.42 6.25
C VAL A 188 3.91 -0.86 5.82
N GLY A 189 2.87 -1.70 5.82
CA GLY A 189 1.47 -1.28 5.61
C GLY A 189 1.00 -0.28 6.68
N ILE A 190 1.13 -0.62 7.96
CA ILE A 190 0.76 0.28 9.06
C ILE A 190 1.51 1.61 8.98
N LEU A 191 2.84 1.58 8.80
CA LEU A 191 3.66 2.78 8.67
C LEU A 191 3.21 3.65 7.49
N SER A 192 2.81 3.04 6.37
CA SER A 192 2.29 3.77 5.23
C SER A 192 0.95 4.45 5.53
N VAL A 193 0.02 3.75 6.20
CA VAL A 193 -1.28 4.32 6.62
C VAL A 193 -1.07 5.49 7.56
N LEU A 194 -0.19 5.36 8.56
CA LEU A 194 0.14 6.46 9.47
C LEU A 194 0.72 7.67 8.71
N CYS A 195 1.61 7.42 7.75
CA CYS A 195 2.16 8.48 6.89
C CYS A 195 1.07 9.17 6.04
N TYR A 196 0.18 8.41 5.40
CA TYR A 196 -0.94 8.97 4.65
C TYR A 196 -1.90 9.78 5.53
N CYS A 197 -2.21 9.29 6.72
CA CYS A 197 -3.05 9.98 7.70
C CYS A 197 -2.40 11.28 8.16
N TYR A 198 -1.11 11.27 8.47
CA TYR A 198 -0.35 12.47 8.81
C TYR A 198 -0.42 13.52 7.70
N ILE A 199 -0.17 13.12 6.45
CA ILE A 199 -0.27 14.00 5.28
C ILE A 199 -1.70 14.52 5.12
N ASN A 200 -2.72 13.68 5.32
CA ASN A 200 -4.12 14.10 5.23
C ASN A 200 -4.44 15.16 6.30
N LEU A 201 -4.05 14.92 7.55
CA LEU A 201 -4.26 15.83 8.68
C LEU A 201 -3.57 17.17 8.47
N GLN A 202 -2.32 17.19 7.98
CA GLN A 202 -1.62 18.44 7.66
C GLN A 202 -2.37 19.25 6.59
N ASN A 203 -2.87 18.60 5.55
CA ASN A 203 -3.66 19.24 4.48
C ASN A 203 -5.01 19.77 4.98
N VAL A 204 -5.67 19.06 5.91
CA VAL A 204 -6.93 19.48 6.53
C VAL A 204 -6.69 20.62 7.53
N SER A 205 -5.61 20.58 8.30
CA SER A 205 -5.24 21.60 9.30
C SER A 205 -4.87 22.94 8.64
N LEU A 206 -4.10 22.91 7.53
CA LEU A 206 -3.83 24.09 6.71
C LEU A 206 -5.11 24.75 6.18
N LYS A 207 -6.15 23.97 5.88
CA LYS A 207 -7.47 24.49 5.48
C LYS A 207 -8.21 25.17 6.63
N LYS A 208 -8.05 24.69 7.87
CA LYS A 208 -8.65 25.32 9.06
C LYS A 208 -7.99 26.67 9.35
N PHE A 209 -6.66 26.74 9.36
CA PHE A 209 -5.92 27.99 9.60
C PHE A 209 -6.14 29.05 8.51
N GLY A 210 -6.20 28.65 7.22
CA GLY A 210 -6.51 29.59 6.14
C GLY A 210 -7.94 30.15 6.16
N LYS A 211 -8.85 29.56 6.95
CA LYS A 211 -10.21 30.06 7.15
C LYS A 211 -10.35 30.99 8.35
N SER A 212 -9.45 30.90 9.33
CA SER A 212 -9.44 31.76 10.53
C SER A 212 -8.68 33.08 10.33
N SER A 213 -7.85 33.24 9.31
CA SER A 213 -7.20 34.53 8.96
C SER A 213 -8.01 35.43 8.02
N CYS A 214 -9.30 35.14 7.80
CA CYS A 214 -10.22 35.97 7.02
C CYS A 214 -11.54 36.22 7.78
N LEU A 215 -11.44 36.42 9.09
CA LEU A 215 -12.49 36.97 9.94
C LEU A 215 -11.87 37.99 10.91
#